data_AF-A0A7J6S794-F1
#
_entry.id   AF-A0A7J6S794-F1
#
_cell.length_a   1.000
_cell.length_b   1.000
_cell.length_c   1.000
_cell.angle_alpha   90.00
_cell.angle_beta   90.00
_cell.angle_gamma   90.00
#
_symmetry.space_group_name_H-M   'P 1'
#
loop_
_entity.id
_entity.type
_entity.pdbx_description
1 polymer ?
#
loop_
_entity_poly.entity_id
_entity_poly.type
_entity_poly.pdbx_seq_one_letter_code
_entity_poly.pdbx_strand_id
1 'polypeptide(L)'
;VEVVSLDIGERNMKKWIHFERPAEEHLCIYAEEGSVGNADGCRGLLREYLDEHRGPVLADFVARDTDYIGIGLFVYAIDFAHWLEEIPSYPHVTVDDLLYAASEAVCSTPFNHSQFTSHPNTQHLVEARGRCADICYAGELLRDMNLTSITIGHPVDDVELEWTLGYFLREAATIDIIERKDEDEEEL
;
A
#
# COMPACT_ATOMS: atom_id res chain seq x y z
N VAL A 1 -14.23 -11.87 2.86
CA VAL A 1 -12.81 -11.52 2.70
C VAL A 1 -12.65 -10.87 1.35
N GLU A 2 -12.22 -9.62 1.31
CA GLU A 2 -11.98 -8.82 0.10
C GLU A 2 -10.46 -8.60 -0.04
N VAL A 3 -9.97 -8.46 -1.28
CA VAL A 3 -8.54 -8.29 -1.57
C VAL A 3 -8.27 -6.87 -2.05
N VAL A 4 -7.23 -6.22 -1.50
CA VAL A 4 -6.82 -4.85 -1.86
C VAL A 4 -5.34 -4.82 -2.27
N SER A 5 -5.04 -4.09 -3.34
CA SER A 5 -3.68 -3.88 -3.87
C SER A 5 -3.42 -2.40 -4.17
N LEU A 6 -2.16 -1.96 -4.08
CA LEU A 6 -1.73 -0.57 -4.32
C LEU A 6 -1.09 -0.35 -5.71
N ASP A 7 -0.92 -1.39 -6.53
CA ASP A 7 0.07 -1.39 -7.64
C ASP A 7 -0.16 -0.33 -8.75
N ILE A 8 -1.39 0.14 -8.93
CA ILE A 8 -1.73 1.17 -9.93
C ILE A 8 -1.69 2.57 -9.31
N GLY A 9 -2.13 2.71 -8.06
CA GLY A 9 -2.14 3.98 -7.35
C GLY A 9 -0.73 4.47 -7.02
N GLU A 10 0.16 3.57 -6.61
CA GLU A 10 1.51 3.95 -6.17
C GLU A 10 2.38 4.48 -7.32
N ARG A 11 2.45 3.82 -8.48
CA ARG A 11 3.24 4.32 -9.62
C ARG A 11 2.79 5.70 -10.09
N ASN A 12 1.50 5.97 -10.04
CA ASN A 12 0.96 7.27 -10.42
C ASN A 12 1.22 8.32 -9.32
N MET A 13 1.09 7.94 -8.06
CA MET A 13 1.45 8.77 -6.91
C MET A 13 2.92 9.19 -6.96
N LYS A 14 3.85 8.25 -7.15
CA LYS A 14 5.30 8.58 -7.19
C LYS A 14 5.64 9.51 -8.35
N LYS A 15 5.01 9.31 -9.52
CA LYS A 15 5.15 10.23 -10.66
C LYS A 15 4.61 11.62 -10.34
N TRP A 16 3.43 11.70 -9.74
CA TRP A 16 2.83 12.97 -9.35
C TRP A 16 3.74 13.72 -8.36
N ILE A 17 4.26 13.05 -7.33
CA ILE A 17 5.24 13.63 -6.41
C ILE A 17 6.50 14.11 -7.15
N HIS A 18 7.08 13.30 -8.06
CA HIS A 18 8.35 13.64 -8.71
C HIS A 18 8.27 14.71 -9.80
N PHE A 19 7.16 14.77 -10.53
CA PHE A 19 7.07 15.57 -11.76
C PHE A 19 6.12 16.76 -11.61
N GLU A 20 5.17 16.70 -10.69
CA GLU A 20 4.12 17.72 -10.55
C GLU A 20 4.29 18.55 -9.28
N ARG A 21 5.13 18.11 -8.33
CA ARG A 21 5.46 18.89 -7.12
C ARG A 21 6.85 19.52 -7.20
N PRO A 22 7.07 20.69 -6.58
CA PRO A 22 8.39 21.27 -6.40
C PRO A 22 9.34 20.30 -5.68
N ALA A 23 10.63 20.33 -6.02
CA ALA A 23 11.65 19.48 -5.38
C ALA A 23 11.74 19.67 -3.84
N GLU A 24 11.38 20.86 -3.36
CA GLU A 24 11.31 21.20 -1.92
C GLU A 24 10.20 20.42 -1.20
N GLU A 25 9.24 19.88 -1.95
CA GLU A 25 8.11 19.08 -1.48
C GLU A 25 8.33 17.58 -1.67
N HIS A 26 9.54 17.14 -2.03
CA HIS A 26 9.90 15.72 -2.07
C HIS A 26 10.09 15.15 -0.65
N LEU A 27 9.14 15.42 0.24
CA LEU A 27 9.13 15.07 1.66
C LEU A 27 8.96 13.56 1.91
N CYS A 28 8.52 12.84 0.87
CA CYS A 28 8.23 11.41 0.86
C CYS A 28 9.38 10.53 0.33
N ILE A 29 10.38 11.11 -0.33
CA ILE A 29 11.38 10.35 -1.10
C ILE A 29 12.77 10.78 -0.69
N TYR A 30 13.61 9.81 -0.32
CA TYR A 30 14.98 10.07 0.08
C TYR A 30 15.79 10.67 -1.08
N ALA A 31 16.25 11.90 -0.88
CA ALA A 31 17.04 12.64 -1.87
C ALA A 31 18.45 12.06 -2.01
N GLU A 32 19.06 11.64 -0.90
CA GLU A 32 20.44 11.12 -0.85
C GLU A 32 20.67 10.21 0.37
N GLU A 33 21.80 9.49 0.38
CA GLU A 33 22.19 8.69 1.55
C GLU A 33 22.34 9.57 2.79
N GLY A 34 21.86 9.08 3.93
CA GLY A 34 21.82 9.81 5.19
C GLY A 34 20.67 10.80 5.32
N SER A 35 19.90 11.07 4.25
CA SER A 35 18.70 11.91 4.35
C SER A 35 17.57 11.19 5.09
N VAL A 36 16.76 11.95 5.82
CA VAL A 36 15.50 11.49 6.43
C VAL A 36 14.33 12.09 5.67
N GLY A 37 13.19 11.40 5.69
CA GLY A 37 11.92 11.90 5.19
C GLY A 37 11.21 12.77 6.23
N ASN A 38 10.09 13.35 5.84
CA ASN A 38 9.19 14.05 6.74
C ASN A 38 7.81 13.41 6.63
N ALA A 39 7.47 12.55 7.60
CA ALA A 39 6.22 11.78 7.57
C ALA A 39 4.99 12.69 7.57
N ASP A 40 4.97 13.76 8.36
CA ASP A 40 3.84 14.69 8.40
C ASP A 40 3.60 15.38 7.06
N GLY A 41 4.66 15.92 6.48
CA GLY A 41 4.62 16.55 5.16
C GLY A 41 4.27 15.55 4.06
N CYS A 42 4.83 14.34 4.14
CA CYS A 42 4.53 13.29 3.18
C CYS A 42 3.06 12.87 3.21
N ARG A 43 2.51 12.64 4.40
CA ARG A 43 1.07 12.36 4.58
C ARG A 43 0.21 13.50 4.07
N GLY A 44 0.59 14.75 4.32
CA GLY A 44 -0.10 15.92 3.77
C GLY A 44 -0.21 15.87 2.25
N LEU A 45 0.92 15.63 1.57
CA LEU A 45 0.97 15.51 0.11
C LEU A 45 0.17 14.33 -0.42
N LEU A 46 0.21 13.19 0.26
CA LEU A 46 -0.54 11.99 -0.16
C LEU A 46 -2.04 12.16 0.03
N ARG A 47 -2.49 12.94 1.01
CA ARG A 47 -3.90 13.34 1.15
C ARG A 47 -4.33 14.22 -0.01
N GLU A 48 -3.51 15.21 -0.38
CA GLU A 48 -3.78 16.04 -1.58
C GLU A 48 -3.87 15.15 -2.84
N TYR A 49 -2.94 14.22 -3.02
CA TYR A 49 -2.96 13.28 -4.13
C TYR A 49 -4.26 12.46 -4.16
N LEU A 50 -4.64 11.87 -3.01
CA LEU A 50 -5.84 11.07 -2.89
C LEU A 50 -7.09 11.91 -3.12
N ASP A 51 -7.18 13.14 -2.63
CA ASP A 51 -8.31 14.04 -2.86
C ASP A 51 -8.48 14.36 -4.36
N GLU A 52 -7.38 14.60 -5.09
CA GLU A 52 -7.38 14.90 -6.52
C GLU A 52 -7.66 13.67 -7.39
N HIS A 53 -7.18 12.50 -6.96
CA HIS A 53 -7.17 11.26 -7.76
C HIS A 53 -8.10 10.18 -7.18
N ARG A 54 -8.97 10.53 -6.23
CA ARG A 54 -9.85 9.59 -5.54
C ARG A 54 -10.71 8.80 -6.51
N GLY A 55 -11.26 9.47 -7.53
CA GLY A 55 -12.04 8.83 -8.58
C GLY A 55 -11.24 7.72 -9.26
N PRO A 56 -10.13 8.01 -9.95
CA PRO A 56 -9.29 6.99 -10.55
C PRO A 56 -8.77 5.88 -9.62
N VAL A 57 -8.55 6.18 -8.33
CA VAL A 57 -7.95 5.25 -7.36
C VAL A 57 -9.01 4.36 -6.67
N LEU A 58 -10.18 4.91 -6.36
CA LEU A 58 -11.24 4.28 -5.56
C LEU A 58 -12.63 4.36 -6.21
N ALA A 59 -12.74 4.59 -7.53
CA ALA A 59 -13.99 4.86 -8.25
C ALA A 59 -15.18 3.99 -7.83
N ASP A 60 -14.92 2.71 -7.55
CA ASP A 60 -15.93 1.72 -7.24
C ASP A 60 -15.74 1.06 -5.86
N PHE A 61 -14.85 1.61 -5.02
CA PHE A 61 -14.60 1.03 -3.71
C PHE A 61 -15.65 1.48 -2.70
N VAL A 62 -16.34 0.51 -2.11
CA VAL A 62 -17.23 0.71 -0.97
C VAL A 62 -16.78 -0.23 0.14
N ALA A 63 -16.44 0.33 1.30
CA ALA A 63 -16.11 -0.46 2.48
C ALA A 63 -17.31 -1.33 2.88
N ARG A 64 -17.04 -2.61 3.13
CA ARG A 64 -18.00 -3.63 3.55
C ARG A 64 -17.59 -4.15 4.92
N ASP A 65 -18.55 -4.69 5.65
CA ASP A 65 -18.30 -5.37 6.93
C ASP A 65 -17.70 -6.76 6.67
N THR A 66 -16.41 -6.80 6.33
CA THR A 66 -15.66 -8.01 6.02
C THR A 66 -14.17 -7.81 6.25
N ASP A 67 -13.42 -8.90 6.39
CA ASP A 67 -11.97 -8.84 6.50
C ASP A 67 -11.34 -8.48 5.15
N TYR A 68 -10.31 -7.64 5.18
CA TYR A 68 -9.54 -7.24 4.01
C TYR A 68 -8.14 -7.82 4.04
N ILE A 69 -7.70 -8.37 2.90
CA ILE A 69 -6.33 -8.85 2.71
C ILE A 69 -5.58 -7.88 1.81
N GLY A 70 -4.49 -7.32 2.34
CA GLY A 70 -3.54 -6.50 1.57
C GLY A 70 -2.52 -7.36 0.86
N ILE A 71 -2.39 -7.19 -0.45
CA ILE A 71 -1.42 -7.88 -1.31
C ILE A 71 -0.55 -6.89 -2.10
N GLY A 72 0.40 -7.40 -2.88
CA GLY A 72 1.30 -6.57 -3.70
C GLY A 72 2.14 -5.64 -2.82
N LEU A 73 2.17 -4.35 -3.16
CA LEU A 73 2.93 -3.36 -2.39
C LEU A 73 2.54 -3.26 -0.91
N PHE A 74 1.31 -3.62 -0.50
CA PHE A 74 1.00 -3.70 0.94
C PHE A 74 1.96 -4.67 1.65
N VAL A 75 2.22 -5.84 1.05
CA VAL A 75 3.19 -6.81 1.58
C VAL A 75 4.58 -6.18 1.63
N TYR A 76 5.04 -5.57 0.54
CA TYR A 76 6.40 -5.05 0.47
C TYR A 76 6.66 -3.84 1.39
N ALA A 77 5.70 -2.93 1.52
CA ALA A 77 5.83 -1.75 2.37
C ALA A 77 5.74 -2.12 3.86
N ILE A 78 4.82 -3.02 4.20
CA ILE A 78 4.51 -3.40 5.58
C ILE A 78 5.53 -4.41 6.11
N ASP A 79 5.99 -5.37 5.29
CA ASP A 79 7.09 -6.26 5.67
C ASP A 79 8.35 -5.48 5.99
N PHE A 80 8.65 -4.42 5.23
CA PHE A 80 9.81 -3.57 5.49
C PHE A 80 9.69 -2.86 6.85
N ALA A 81 8.53 -2.28 7.14
CA ALA A 81 8.27 -1.64 8.43
C ALA A 81 8.23 -2.64 9.60
N HIS A 82 7.71 -3.86 9.38
CA HIS A 82 7.74 -4.93 10.36
C HIS A 82 9.16 -5.42 10.65
N TRP A 83 10.03 -5.51 9.62
CA TRP A 83 11.44 -5.86 9.80
C TRP A 83 12.22 -4.85 10.64
N LEU A 84 11.83 -3.58 10.59
CA LEU A 84 12.35 -2.55 11.50
C LEU A 84 11.85 -2.72 12.95
N GLU A 85 11.01 -3.74 13.22
CA GLU A 85 10.38 -4.07 14.51
C GLU A 85 9.26 -3.09 14.94
N GLU A 86 8.62 -2.42 13.98
CA GLU A 86 7.80 -1.22 14.25
C GLU A 86 6.31 -1.40 13.88
N ILE A 87 5.92 -2.63 13.55
CA ILE A 87 4.52 -3.03 13.36
C ILE A 87 4.22 -4.22 14.30
N PRO A 88 3.68 -3.97 15.50
CA PRO A 88 3.50 -5.01 16.53
C PRO A 88 2.31 -5.94 16.26
N SER A 89 1.35 -5.49 15.46
CA SER A 89 0.10 -6.18 15.16
C SER A 89 0.20 -7.12 13.96
N TYR A 90 1.37 -7.17 13.31
CA TYR A 90 1.61 -8.00 12.13
C TYR A 90 1.25 -9.48 12.37
N PRO A 91 0.54 -10.15 11.45
CA PRO A 91 0.17 -9.70 10.10
C PRO A 91 -1.17 -8.91 10.03
N HIS A 92 -1.84 -8.65 11.15
CA HIS A 92 -3.11 -7.91 11.21
C HIS A 92 -2.86 -6.43 11.51
N VAL A 93 -2.55 -5.66 10.49
CA VAL A 93 -2.01 -4.30 10.63
C VAL A 93 -3.13 -3.27 10.67
N THR A 94 -3.10 -2.37 11.65
CA THR A 94 -4.05 -1.26 11.75
C THR A 94 -3.55 -0.02 11.02
N VAL A 95 -4.46 0.90 10.69
CA VAL A 95 -4.06 2.22 10.15
C VAL A 95 -3.13 2.95 11.11
N ASP A 96 -3.38 2.88 12.42
CA ASP A 96 -2.55 3.55 13.42
C ASP A 96 -1.13 2.97 13.45
N ASP A 97 -0.96 1.65 13.30
CA ASP A 97 0.36 1.02 13.19
C ASP A 97 1.14 1.52 11.97
N LEU A 98 0.46 1.69 10.82
CA LEU A 98 1.10 2.20 9.60
C LEU A 98 1.50 3.67 9.75
N LEU A 99 0.63 4.48 10.34
CA LEU A 99 0.92 5.90 10.57
C LEU A 99 2.04 6.08 11.60
N TYR A 100 2.12 5.22 12.61
CA TYR A 100 3.21 5.19 13.58
C TYR A 100 4.52 4.75 12.92
N ALA A 101 4.52 3.61 12.21
CA ALA A 101 5.71 3.11 11.52
C ALA A 101 6.22 4.09 10.46
N ALA A 102 5.32 4.80 9.77
CA ALA A 102 5.70 5.88 8.86
C ALA A 102 6.50 6.98 9.58
N SER A 103 6.00 7.48 10.70
CA SER A 103 6.61 8.59 11.46
C SER A 103 7.88 8.20 12.21
N GLU A 104 7.85 7.07 12.92
CA GLU A 104 8.88 6.75 13.92
C GLU A 104 9.96 5.81 13.39
N ALA A 105 9.66 5.00 12.37
CA ALA A 105 10.54 3.94 11.91
C ALA A 105 11.06 4.15 10.50
N VAL A 106 10.16 4.42 9.56
CA VAL A 106 10.52 4.42 8.14
C VAL A 106 11.06 5.79 7.77
N CYS A 107 10.25 6.85 7.83
CA CYS A 107 10.64 8.19 7.34
C CYS A 107 11.70 8.86 8.21
N SER A 108 11.73 8.60 9.51
CA SER A 108 12.72 9.12 10.45
C SER A 108 14.08 8.43 10.34
N THR A 109 14.15 7.24 9.74
CA THR A 109 15.40 6.49 9.60
C THR A 109 16.23 7.06 8.45
N PRO A 110 17.52 7.42 8.70
CA PRO A 110 18.41 7.89 7.64
C PRO A 110 18.53 6.86 6.52
N PHE A 111 18.35 7.32 5.29
CA PHE A 111 18.41 6.46 4.12
C PHE A 111 19.80 5.82 3.98
N ASN A 112 19.83 4.50 4.02
CA ASN A 112 21.02 3.71 3.72
C ASN A 112 20.66 2.67 2.67
N HIS A 113 21.17 2.86 1.45
CA HIS A 113 20.82 2.01 0.33
C HIS A 113 21.13 0.53 0.62
N SER A 114 22.27 0.24 1.24
CA SER A 114 22.68 -1.14 1.54
C SER A 114 21.78 -1.82 2.58
N GLN A 115 21.36 -1.11 3.63
CA GLN A 115 20.44 -1.65 4.64
C GLN A 115 19.06 -1.89 4.05
N PHE A 116 18.55 -0.94 3.27
CA PHE A 116 17.23 -1.02 2.65
C PHE A 116 17.14 -2.06 1.52
N THR A 117 18.28 -2.46 0.93
CA THR A 117 18.35 -3.50 -0.13
C THR A 117 18.75 -4.88 0.39
N SER A 118 19.21 -4.98 1.64
CA SER A 118 19.62 -6.25 2.27
C SER A 118 18.47 -7.10 2.82
N HIS A 119 17.23 -6.62 2.70
CA HIS A 119 16.06 -7.31 3.24
C HIS A 119 15.74 -8.59 2.42
N PRO A 120 15.49 -9.74 3.06
CA PRO A 120 15.32 -11.02 2.36
C PRO A 120 14.14 -11.07 1.38
N ASN A 121 13.10 -10.26 1.58
CA ASN A 121 11.94 -10.16 0.68
C ASN A 121 12.02 -9.00 -0.33
N THR A 122 13.13 -8.26 -0.43
CA THR A 122 13.25 -7.11 -1.35
C THR A 122 13.75 -7.48 -2.74
N GLN A 123 13.34 -8.62 -3.30
CA GLN A 123 13.65 -8.96 -4.70
C GLN A 123 13.20 -7.87 -5.70
N HIS A 124 12.31 -6.96 -5.27
CA HIS A 124 12.00 -5.70 -5.95
C HIS A 124 12.93 -4.56 -5.50
N LEU A 125 14.21 -4.67 -5.86
CA LEU A 125 15.34 -3.78 -5.53
C LEU A 125 15.21 -2.31 -5.99
N VAL A 126 14.16 -1.92 -6.71
CA VAL A 126 14.24 -0.73 -7.57
C VAL A 126 13.99 0.60 -6.83
N GLU A 127 13.30 0.61 -5.68
CA GLU A 127 12.89 1.91 -5.08
C GLU A 127 13.02 2.00 -3.55
N ALA A 128 14.19 1.62 -3.01
CA ALA A 128 14.52 1.85 -1.59
C ALA A 128 14.30 3.31 -1.14
N ARG A 129 14.43 4.27 -2.06
CA ARG A 129 14.18 5.70 -1.83
C ARG A 129 12.71 6.05 -1.57
N GLY A 130 11.78 5.22 -2.05
CA GLY A 130 10.34 5.45 -1.98
C GLY A 130 9.67 4.84 -0.75
N ARG A 131 10.40 4.17 0.15
CA ARG A 131 9.78 3.43 1.27
C ARG A 131 8.98 4.31 2.22
N CYS A 132 9.44 5.53 2.49
CA CYS A 132 8.67 6.49 3.27
C CYS A 132 7.34 6.85 2.56
N ALA A 133 7.36 7.04 1.24
CA ALA A 133 6.15 7.26 0.45
C ALA A 133 5.22 6.03 0.50
N ASP A 134 5.75 4.82 0.33
CA ASP A 134 4.97 3.58 0.28
C ASP A 134 4.18 3.37 1.57
N ILE A 135 4.84 3.49 2.73
CA ILE A 135 4.19 3.26 4.03
C ILE A 135 3.20 4.36 4.38
N CYS A 136 3.52 5.63 4.06
CA CYS A 136 2.58 6.73 4.25
C CYS A 136 1.35 6.54 3.35
N TYR A 137 1.56 6.11 2.10
CA TYR A 137 0.48 5.92 1.14
C TYR A 137 -0.43 4.76 1.54
N ALA A 138 0.14 3.65 2.03
CA ALA A 138 -0.64 2.54 2.57
C ALA A 138 -1.56 2.99 3.71
N GLY A 139 -1.05 3.74 4.69
CA GLY A 139 -1.85 4.26 5.80
C GLY A 139 -2.93 5.26 5.36
N GLU A 140 -2.58 6.22 4.51
CA GLU A 140 -3.52 7.23 4.03
C GLU A 140 -4.60 6.65 3.11
N LEU A 141 -4.26 5.66 2.28
CA LEU A 141 -5.24 4.99 1.42
C LEU A 141 -6.24 4.19 2.26
N LEU A 142 -5.80 3.40 3.24
CA LEU A 142 -6.73 2.66 4.11
C LEU A 142 -7.66 3.61 4.87
N ARG A 143 -7.14 4.77 5.30
CA ARG A 143 -7.94 5.83 5.92
C ARG A 143 -8.98 6.39 4.96
N ASP A 144 -8.63 6.68 3.70
CA ASP A 144 -9.56 7.20 2.69
C ASP A 144 -10.60 6.16 2.23
N MET A 145 -10.22 4.88 2.27
CA MET A 145 -11.11 3.73 2.09
C MET A 145 -12.03 3.48 3.30
N ASN A 146 -11.88 4.23 4.39
CA ASN A 146 -12.60 4.02 5.64
C ASN A 146 -12.41 2.60 6.23
N LEU A 147 -11.21 2.04 6.07
CA LEU A 147 -10.79 0.79 6.68
C LEU A 147 -9.94 1.08 7.92
N THR A 148 -10.09 0.26 8.96
CA THR A 148 -9.32 0.41 10.21
C THR A 148 -8.14 -0.54 10.29
N SER A 149 -8.19 -1.66 9.56
CA SER A 149 -7.14 -2.68 9.54
C SER A 149 -7.22 -3.54 8.28
N ILE A 150 -6.10 -4.21 7.98
CA ILE A 150 -5.97 -5.23 6.94
C ILE A 150 -5.11 -6.38 7.45
N THR A 151 -5.27 -7.55 6.83
CA THR A 151 -4.34 -8.69 7.02
C THR A 151 -3.37 -8.75 5.86
N ILE A 152 -2.08 -8.94 6.12
CA ILE A 152 -1.08 -9.07 5.06
C ILE A 152 -1.14 -10.48 4.44
N GLY A 153 -1.36 -10.51 3.12
CA GLY A 153 -1.44 -11.74 2.34
C GLY A 153 -0.06 -12.23 1.94
N HIS A 154 0.51 -13.18 2.69
CA HIS A 154 1.76 -13.83 2.33
C HIS A 154 1.59 -14.89 1.24
N PRO A 155 2.65 -15.19 0.47
CA PRO A 155 2.67 -16.33 -0.43
C PRO A 155 2.28 -17.63 0.30
N VAL A 156 1.50 -18.48 -0.38
CA VAL A 156 1.11 -19.80 0.13
C VAL A 156 1.78 -20.85 -0.75
N ASP A 157 2.59 -21.73 -0.15
CA ASP A 157 3.33 -22.79 -0.86
C ASP A 157 4.10 -22.27 -2.09
N ASP A 158 4.86 -21.17 -1.91
CA ASP A 158 5.63 -20.47 -2.96
C ASP A 158 4.80 -19.83 -4.09
N VAL A 159 3.48 -19.72 -3.92
CA VAL A 159 2.59 -19.01 -4.86
C VAL A 159 2.29 -17.62 -4.31
N GLU A 160 2.74 -16.59 -5.02
CA GLU A 160 2.41 -15.20 -4.71
C GLU A 160 0.91 -14.92 -4.88
N LEU A 161 0.31 -14.25 -3.90
CA LEU A 161 -1.08 -13.82 -3.94
C LEU A 161 -1.21 -12.57 -4.81
N GLU A 162 -1.25 -12.77 -6.13
CA GLU A 162 -1.40 -11.70 -7.12
C GLU A 162 -2.59 -11.92 -8.06
N TRP A 163 -2.91 -10.91 -8.86
CA TRP A 163 -3.94 -10.97 -9.90
C TRP A 163 -3.70 -12.10 -10.91
N THR A 164 -2.46 -12.52 -11.10
CA THR A 164 -2.06 -13.62 -12.00
C THR A 164 -2.63 -14.96 -11.56
N LEU A 165 -2.64 -15.24 -10.24
CA LEU A 165 -3.26 -16.44 -9.68
C LEU A 165 -4.78 -16.41 -9.88
N GLY A 166 -5.42 -15.27 -9.59
CA GLY A 166 -6.86 -15.09 -9.81
C GLY A 166 -7.25 -15.25 -11.28
N TYR A 167 -6.45 -14.68 -12.20
CA TYR A 167 -6.63 -14.84 -13.64
C TYR A 167 -6.46 -16.31 -14.05
N PHE A 168 -5.40 -16.98 -13.58
CA PHE A 168 -5.18 -18.38 -13.90
C PHE A 168 -6.32 -19.27 -13.39
N LEU A 169 -6.81 -19.06 -12.18
CA LEU A 169 -7.96 -19.81 -11.65
C LEU A 169 -9.22 -19.59 -12.50
N ARG A 170 -9.49 -18.35 -12.91
CA ARG A 170 -10.60 -18.01 -13.81
C ARG A 170 -10.48 -18.73 -15.16
N GLU A 171 -9.30 -18.73 -15.77
CA GLU A 171 -9.08 -19.32 -17.09
C GLU A 171 -8.94 -20.86 -17.05
N ALA A 172 -8.37 -21.43 -15.97
CA ALA A 172 -8.01 -22.84 -15.88
C ALA A 172 -9.15 -23.75 -15.44
N ALA A 173 -10.12 -23.26 -14.63
CA ALA A 173 -11.16 -24.13 -14.10
C ALA A 173 -12.34 -23.36 -13.46
N THR A 174 -13.56 -23.62 -13.97
CA THR A 174 -14.63 -24.23 -13.15
C THR A 174 -15.01 -23.58 -11.80
N ILE A 175 -14.78 -22.29 -11.63
CA ILE A 175 -15.39 -21.47 -10.59
C ILE A 175 -16.22 -20.45 -11.34
N ASP A 176 -17.54 -20.61 -11.32
CA ASP A 176 -18.43 -19.48 -11.62
C ASP A 176 -18.09 -18.41 -10.59
N ILE A 177 -17.35 -17.40 -11.01
CA ILE A 177 -17.29 -16.15 -10.28
C ILE A 177 -18.70 -15.60 -10.39
N ILE A 178 -19.52 -15.85 -9.36
CA ILE A 178 -20.86 -15.31 -9.26
C ILE A 178 -20.67 -13.79 -9.17
N GLU A 179 -20.71 -13.12 -10.31
CA GLU A 179 -21.04 -11.70 -10.37
C GLU A 179 -22.44 -11.59 -9.77
N ARG A 180 -22.50 -11.27 -8.48
CA ARG A 180 -23.75 -10.83 -7.86
C ARG A 180 -24.08 -9.50 -8.53
N LYS A 181 -24.85 -9.56 -9.62
CA LYS A 181 -25.67 -8.42 -10.01
C LYS A 181 -26.65 -8.22 -8.87
N ASP A 182 -26.66 -7.04 -8.30
CA ASP A 182 -27.70 -6.61 -7.38
C ASP A 182 -29.02 -6.60 -8.16
N GLU A 183 -29.74 -7.72 -8.12
CA GLU A 183 -31.16 -7.78 -8.47
C GLU A 183 -31.93 -7.25 -7.26
N ASP A 184 -32.04 -5.92 -7.16
CA ASP A 184 -32.98 -5.27 -6.25
C ASP A 184 -33.42 -3.91 -6.83
N GLU A 185 -33.99 -3.92 -8.04
CA GLU A 185 -34.92 -2.86 -8.48
C GLU A 185 -35.94 -3.45 -9.46
N GLU A 186 -36.89 -4.25 -8.95
CA GLU A 186 -38.29 -4.26 -9.40
C GLU A 186 -39.08 -5.27 -8.56
N GLU A 187 -39.72 -4.78 -7.48
CA GLU A 187 -41.10 -5.11 -7.07
C GLU A 187 -41.35 -4.62 -5.64
N LEU A 188 -42.01 -3.46 -5.52
CA LEU A 188 -43.26 -3.24 -4.76
C LEU A 188 -43.73 -1.78 -4.86
#